data_AF-A0A6B8TPF9-F1
#
_entry.id   AF-A0A6B8TPF9-F1
#
_cell.length_a   1.000
_cell.length_b   1.000
_cell.length_c   1.000
_cell.angle_alpha   90.00
_cell.angle_beta   90.00
_cell.angle_gamma   90.00
#
_symmetry.space_group_name_H-M   'P 1'
#
loop_
_entity.id
_entity.type
_entity.pdbx_description
1 polymer ?
#
loop_
_entity_poly.entity_id
_entity_poly.type
_entity_poly.pdbx_seq_one_letter_code
_entity_poly.pdbx_strand_id
1 'polypeptide(L)'
;MKRILKYSLLLFVGCSTPYQLPSQYQLVPKTTETVKNPHFLVGEQYLYRATITAYGHTFSGLLAAKITADNAWRVALTTDFGNTLFDFEKKEGRVEVNYVLPDLNRKVIINTLIADFQKLLQTHFVVIQKYAEGTTEVQQCSVGSDTVYLFTSGTNLSKQLNMKAKSLYTTFTYTPDNITIEHHTLKIQIILEPIHNY
;
A
#
# COMPACT_ATOMS: atom_id res chain seq x y z
N MET A 1 14.73 27.63 52.52
CA MET A 1 15.09 27.30 51.11
C MET A 1 14.69 25.87 50.80
N LYS A 2 13.79 25.65 49.83
CA LYS A 2 13.84 24.56 48.83
C LYS A 2 12.58 24.68 47.94
N ARG A 3 12.80 25.12 46.71
CA ARG A 3 11.79 25.30 45.64
C ARG A 3 11.33 23.94 45.14
N ILE A 4 10.02 23.72 45.04
CA ILE A 4 9.42 22.54 44.42
C ILE A 4 9.29 22.81 42.91
N LEU A 5 9.96 22.00 42.10
CA LEU A 5 9.97 22.09 40.64
C LEU A 5 8.70 21.43 40.10
N LYS A 6 7.77 22.22 39.55
CA LYS A 6 6.55 21.72 38.89
C LYS A 6 6.90 21.30 37.45
N TYR A 7 6.94 19.99 37.18
CA TYR A 7 7.02 19.47 35.81
C TYR A 7 5.65 19.63 35.13
N SER A 8 5.59 20.50 34.12
CA SER A 8 4.45 20.61 33.22
C SER A 8 4.58 19.52 32.16
N LEU A 9 3.70 18.51 32.25
CA LEU A 9 3.53 17.48 31.25
C LEU A 9 2.82 18.11 30.04
N LEU A 10 3.58 18.59 29.06
CA LEU A 10 3.02 19.01 27.76
C LEU A 10 2.53 17.76 27.01
N LEU A 11 1.23 17.50 27.11
CA LEU A 11 0.54 16.55 26.23
C LEU A 11 0.39 17.19 24.85
N PHE A 12 1.29 16.85 23.93
CA PHE A 12 1.09 17.13 22.50
C PHE A 12 -0.02 16.23 21.96
N VAL A 13 -1.26 16.70 22.04
CA VAL A 13 -2.40 16.06 21.36
C VAL A 13 -2.33 16.46 19.88
N GLY A 14 -1.72 15.61 19.06
CA GLY A 14 -1.74 15.79 17.61
C GLY A 14 -3.16 15.58 17.09
N CYS A 15 -3.88 16.65 16.78
CA CYS A 15 -5.18 16.59 16.10
C CYS A 15 -4.97 16.28 14.61
N SER A 16 -4.79 15.01 14.26
CA SER A 16 -5.02 14.59 12.87
C SER A 16 -6.53 14.50 12.65
N THR A 17 -7.08 15.31 11.75
CA THR A 17 -8.47 15.15 11.31
C THR A 17 -8.61 13.79 10.63
N PRO A 18 -9.58 12.94 11.05
CA PRO A 18 -9.81 11.68 10.37
C PRO A 18 -10.15 11.92 8.91
N TYR A 19 -9.62 11.08 8.02
CA TYR A 19 -10.04 11.10 6.62
C TYR A 19 -11.53 10.85 6.54
N GLN A 20 -12.21 11.68 5.76
CA GLN A 20 -13.62 11.53 5.42
C GLN A 20 -13.72 11.38 3.90
N LEU A 21 -14.49 10.38 3.46
CA LEU A 21 -14.82 10.24 2.06
C LEU A 21 -15.58 11.50 1.60
N PRO A 22 -15.28 12.07 0.42
CA PRO A 22 -15.97 13.25 -0.08
C PRO A 22 -17.50 13.06 -0.11
N SER A 23 -18.26 14.11 0.22
CA SER A 23 -19.70 14.03 0.49
C SER A 23 -20.57 13.62 -0.70
N GLN A 24 -20.04 13.66 -1.91
CA GLN A 24 -20.75 13.20 -3.11
C GLN A 24 -20.92 11.67 -3.16
N TYR A 25 -20.05 10.91 -2.47
CA TYR A 25 -20.18 9.47 -2.35
C TYR A 25 -21.24 9.12 -1.29
N GLN A 26 -22.40 8.67 -1.75
CA GLN A 26 -23.51 8.33 -0.87
C GLN A 26 -23.44 6.87 -0.41
N LEU A 27 -23.79 6.62 0.85
CA LEU A 27 -23.86 5.27 1.40
C LEU A 27 -24.94 4.46 0.66
N VAL A 28 -24.60 3.24 0.26
CA VAL A 28 -25.52 2.29 -0.37
C VAL A 28 -25.44 0.93 0.34
N PRO A 29 -26.46 0.07 0.23
CA PRO A 29 -26.40 -1.28 0.78
C PRO A 29 -25.19 -2.05 0.23
N LYS A 30 -24.40 -2.67 1.12
CA LYS A 30 -23.34 -3.59 0.69
C LYS A 30 -23.96 -4.85 0.07
N THR A 31 -23.36 -5.32 -1.02
CA THR A 31 -23.83 -6.50 -1.77
C THR A 31 -22.96 -7.73 -1.52
N THR A 32 -21.74 -7.54 -0.99
CA THR A 32 -20.79 -8.61 -0.70
C THR A 32 -20.08 -8.35 0.63
N GLU A 33 -19.67 -9.43 1.30
CA GLU A 33 -18.87 -9.37 2.53
C GLU A 33 -17.37 -9.24 2.24
N THR A 34 -16.94 -9.73 1.08
CA THR A 34 -15.55 -9.66 0.63
C THR A 34 -15.48 -9.24 -0.83
N VAL A 35 -14.35 -8.64 -1.20
CA VAL A 35 -13.99 -8.32 -2.59
C VAL A 35 -12.58 -8.84 -2.86
N LYS A 36 -12.40 -9.50 -4.00
CA LYS A 36 -11.08 -9.96 -4.45
C LYS A 36 -10.28 -8.77 -4.99
N ASN A 37 -8.96 -8.84 -4.89
CA ASN A 37 -8.10 -7.86 -5.56
C ASN A 37 -8.25 -7.96 -7.08
N PRO A 38 -8.66 -6.88 -7.79
CA PRO A 38 -8.87 -6.94 -9.23
C PRO A 38 -7.57 -7.05 -10.05
N HIS A 39 -6.43 -6.65 -9.50
CA HIS A 39 -5.15 -6.61 -10.20
C HIS A 39 -4.23 -7.80 -9.88
N PHE A 40 -4.32 -8.36 -8.66
CA PHE A 40 -3.40 -9.39 -8.19
C PHE A 40 -4.13 -10.66 -7.80
N LEU A 41 -3.85 -11.75 -8.51
CA LEU A 41 -4.49 -13.05 -8.36
C LEU A 41 -3.52 -14.08 -7.80
N VAL A 42 -4.06 -15.01 -7.00
CA VAL A 42 -3.29 -16.15 -6.47
C VAL A 42 -2.86 -17.07 -7.60
N GLY A 43 -1.58 -17.47 -7.59
CA GLY A 43 -0.97 -18.33 -8.61
C GLY A 43 -0.23 -17.54 -9.70
N GLU A 44 -0.49 -16.24 -9.83
CA GLU A 44 0.05 -15.40 -10.89
C GLU A 44 1.40 -14.77 -10.53
N GLN A 45 2.10 -14.33 -11.58
CA GLN A 45 3.36 -13.60 -11.53
C GLN A 45 3.23 -12.30 -12.32
N TYR A 46 3.82 -11.25 -11.79
CA TYR A 46 3.76 -9.91 -12.34
C TYR A 46 5.16 -9.35 -12.45
N LEU A 47 5.47 -8.77 -13.62
CA LEU A 47 6.73 -8.11 -13.90
C LEU A 47 6.48 -6.64 -14.14
N TYR A 48 7.25 -5.80 -13.45
CA TYR A 48 7.18 -4.35 -13.57
C TYR A 48 8.57 -3.76 -13.76
N ARG A 49 8.67 -2.69 -14.54
CA ARG A 49 9.73 -1.72 -14.35
C ARG A 49 9.33 -0.87 -13.15
N ALA A 50 10.09 -0.97 -12.07
CA ALA A 50 9.84 -0.22 -10.85
C ALA A 50 10.77 0.99 -10.77
N THR A 51 10.23 2.11 -10.32
CA THR A 51 10.99 3.29 -9.92
C THR A 51 10.56 3.69 -8.51
N ILE A 52 11.50 3.66 -7.57
CA ILE A 52 11.30 3.99 -6.16
C ILE A 52 12.12 5.22 -5.84
N THR A 53 11.45 6.32 -5.50
CA THR A 53 12.11 7.53 -5.02
C THR A 53 11.88 7.66 -3.53
N ALA A 54 12.95 7.67 -2.73
CA ALA A 54 12.90 7.75 -1.28
C ALA A 54 13.96 8.73 -0.77
N TYR A 55 13.53 9.77 -0.02
CA TYR A 55 14.42 10.73 0.65
C TYR A 55 15.48 11.38 -0.26
N GLY A 56 15.15 11.64 -1.53
CA GLY A 56 16.06 12.27 -2.50
C GLY A 56 16.93 11.29 -3.29
N HIS A 57 16.77 9.99 -3.09
CA HIS A 57 17.41 8.95 -3.88
C HIS A 57 16.38 8.21 -4.72
N THR A 58 16.75 7.85 -5.95
CA THR A 58 15.91 7.06 -6.84
C THR A 58 16.60 5.74 -7.18
N PHE A 59 15.86 4.65 -7.06
CA PHE A 59 16.27 3.31 -7.41
C PHE A 59 15.29 2.77 -8.44
N SER A 60 15.81 2.23 -9.54
CA SER A 60 14.98 1.67 -10.60
C SER A 60 15.50 0.31 -11.04
N GLY A 61 14.60 -0.51 -11.56
CA GLY A 61 14.95 -1.82 -12.06
C GLY A 61 13.74 -2.72 -12.33
N LEU A 62 14.00 -4.02 -12.46
CA LEU A 62 12.99 -5.04 -12.70
C LEU A 62 12.45 -5.57 -11.39
N LEU A 63 11.15 -5.38 -11.16
CA LEU A 63 10.42 -5.93 -10.03
C LEU A 63 9.63 -7.16 -10.47
N ALA A 64 9.87 -8.28 -9.82
CA ALA A 64 9.06 -9.48 -9.92
C ALA A 64 8.21 -9.64 -8.65
N ALA A 65 6.90 -9.77 -8.82
CA ALA A 65 5.95 -10.07 -7.75
C ALA A 65 5.23 -11.38 -8.06
N LYS A 66 5.21 -12.31 -7.10
CA LYS A 66 4.50 -13.59 -7.22
C LYS A 66 3.57 -13.77 -6.05
N ILE A 67 2.31 -14.13 -6.29
CA ILE A 67 1.34 -14.46 -5.24
C ILE A 67 1.21 -15.99 -5.20
N THR A 68 1.76 -16.61 -4.17
CA THR A 68 1.90 -18.07 -4.08
C THR A 68 0.69 -18.75 -3.45
N ALA A 69 -0.02 -18.05 -2.57
CA ALA A 69 -1.25 -18.49 -1.94
C ALA A 69 -2.04 -17.26 -1.44
N ASP A 70 -3.19 -17.49 -0.81
CA ASP A 70 -3.93 -16.41 -0.17
C ASP A 70 -3.03 -15.66 0.84
N ASN A 71 -2.93 -14.34 0.68
CA ASN A 71 -2.12 -13.47 1.53
C ASN A 71 -0.62 -13.88 1.66
N ALA A 72 -0.10 -14.67 0.72
CA ALA A 72 1.29 -15.08 0.63
C ALA A 72 1.91 -14.65 -0.70
N TRP A 73 3.06 -14.00 -0.64
CA TRP A 73 3.68 -13.39 -1.81
C TRP A 73 5.20 -13.32 -1.67
N ARG A 74 5.90 -13.16 -2.79
CA ARG A 74 7.32 -12.78 -2.82
C ARG A 74 7.51 -11.66 -3.82
N VAL A 75 8.28 -10.65 -3.43
CA VAL A 75 8.64 -9.51 -4.28
C VAL A 75 10.15 -9.36 -4.25
N ALA A 76 10.75 -9.32 -5.43
CA ALA A 76 12.16 -9.03 -5.59
C ALA A 76 12.34 -7.91 -6.61
N LEU A 77 13.22 -6.95 -6.29
CA LEU A 77 13.65 -5.89 -7.20
C LEU A 77 15.13 -6.08 -7.51
N THR A 78 15.47 -6.12 -8.79
CA THR A 78 16.85 -6.15 -9.29
C THR A 78 17.13 -4.93 -10.16
N THR A 79 18.36 -4.44 -10.15
CA THR A 79 18.84 -3.47 -11.13
C THR A 79 18.83 -4.08 -12.54
N ASP A 80 18.90 -3.26 -13.59
CA ASP A 80 19.02 -3.73 -14.97
C ASP A 80 20.30 -4.56 -15.23
N PHE A 81 21.29 -4.49 -14.34
CA PHE A 81 22.53 -5.30 -14.38
C PHE A 81 22.45 -6.59 -13.54
N GLY A 82 21.27 -6.92 -12.98
CA GLY A 82 21.04 -8.17 -12.26
C GLY A 82 21.38 -8.16 -10.77
N ASN A 83 21.91 -7.06 -10.23
CA ASN A 83 22.10 -6.93 -8.78
C ASN A 83 20.76 -6.80 -8.07
N THR A 84 20.52 -7.63 -7.04
CA THR A 84 19.33 -7.51 -6.20
C THR A 84 19.39 -6.24 -5.35
N LEU A 85 18.31 -5.47 -5.34
CA LEU A 85 18.12 -4.31 -4.45
C LEU A 85 17.40 -4.73 -3.18
N PHE A 86 16.33 -5.53 -3.30
CA PHE A 86 15.69 -6.19 -2.18
C PHE A 86 14.95 -7.46 -2.61
N ASP A 87 14.69 -8.34 -1.66
CA ASP A 87 13.88 -9.54 -1.78
C ASP A 87 13.10 -9.73 -0.47
N PHE A 88 11.77 -9.64 -0.57
CA PHE A 88 10.85 -9.79 0.55
C PHE A 88 9.88 -10.92 0.27
N GLU A 89 9.62 -11.74 1.27
CA GLU A 89 8.68 -12.85 1.17
C GLU A 89 7.71 -12.83 2.34
N LYS A 90 6.42 -12.92 2.06
CA LYS A 90 5.37 -13.14 3.04
C LYS A 90 4.87 -14.57 2.92
N LYS A 91 5.08 -15.35 3.98
CA LYS A 91 4.68 -16.76 4.10
C LYS A 91 4.24 -17.02 5.54
N GLU A 92 3.21 -17.86 5.72
CA GLU A 92 2.75 -18.30 7.05
C GLU A 92 2.49 -17.14 8.03
N GLY A 93 1.97 -16.01 7.52
CA GLY A 93 1.66 -14.82 8.30
C GLY A 93 2.87 -13.98 8.74
N ARG A 94 4.08 -14.33 8.32
CA ARG A 94 5.32 -13.59 8.61
C ARG A 94 5.91 -13.02 7.33
N VAL A 95 6.64 -11.91 7.47
CA VAL A 95 7.44 -11.34 6.40
C VAL A 95 8.91 -11.60 6.70
N GLU A 96 9.60 -12.20 5.75
CA GLU A 96 11.03 -12.45 5.73
C GLU A 96 11.70 -11.46 4.77
N VAL A 97 12.83 -10.91 5.20
CA VAL A 97 13.70 -10.08 4.36
C VAL A 97 14.86 -10.97 3.91
N ASN A 98 14.71 -11.59 2.75
CA ASN A 98 15.71 -12.50 2.18
C ASN A 98 16.98 -11.74 1.80
N TYR A 99 16.81 -10.53 1.26
CA TYR A 99 17.93 -9.65 0.91
C TYR A 99 17.51 -8.18 0.94
N VAL A 100 18.44 -7.31 1.32
CA VAL A 100 18.35 -5.87 1.10
C VAL A 100 19.74 -5.31 0.87
N LEU A 101 19.90 -4.51 -0.18
CA LEU A 101 21.16 -3.82 -0.46
C LEU A 101 21.53 -2.93 0.74
N PRO A 102 22.80 -2.91 1.19
CA PRO A 102 23.19 -2.17 2.41
C PRO A 102 22.72 -0.71 2.46
N ASP A 103 22.73 0.00 1.33
CA ASP A 103 22.29 1.40 1.24
C ASP A 103 20.76 1.56 1.44
N LEU A 104 19.99 0.52 1.14
CA LEU A 104 18.56 0.41 1.39
C LEU A 104 18.24 -0.18 2.77
N ASN A 105 19.26 -0.66 3.51
CA ASN A 105 19.10 -1.34 4.79
C ASN A 105 18.81 -0.37 5.96
N ARG A 106 17.79 0.47 5.79
CA ARG A 106 17.23 1.31 6.83
C ARG A 106 15.87 0.77 7.20
N LYS A 107 15.68 0.50 8.50
CA LYS A 107 14.44 -0.07 9.05
C LYS A 107 13.17 0.65 8.58
N VAL A 108 13.21 1.99 8.48
CA VAL A 108 12.07 2.78 7.98
C VAL A 108 11.75 2.47 6.52
N ILE A 109 12.76 2.37 5.65
CA ILE A 109 12.56 2.07 4.22
C ILE A 109 12.03 0.64 4.06
N ILE A 110 12.69 -0.34 4.68
CA ILE A 110 12.31 -1.75 4.61
C ILE A 110 10.85 -1.93 5.07
N ASN A 111 10.51 -1.40 6.25
CA ASN A 111 9.16 -1.55 6.80
C ASN A 111 8.11 -0.84 5.93
N THR A 112 8.45 0.30 5.34
CA THR A 112 7.53 1.00 4.43
C THR A 112 7.29 0.19 3.17
N LEU A 113 8.35 -0.29 2.51
CA LEU A 113 8.21 -1.10 1.28
C LEU A 113 7.44 -2.39 1.54
N ILE A 114 7.74 -3.10 2.64
CA ILE A 114 6.99 -4.29 3.06
C ILE A 114 5.51 -3.96 3.25
N ALA A 115 5.19 -2.87 3.95
CA ALA A 115 3.80 -2.46 4.19
C ALA A 115 3.07 -2.09 2.89
N ASP A 116 3.76 -1.44 1.96
CA ASP A 116 3.21 -1.07 0.65
C ASP A 116 2.89 -2.32 -0.18
N PHE A 117 3.85 -3.25 -0.32
CA PHE A 117 3.62 -4.50 -1.04
C PHE A 117 2.59 -5.40 -0.35
N GLN A 118 2.52 -5.40 0.99
CA GLN A 118 1.49 -6.12 1.71
C GLN A 118 0.08 -5.60 1.39
N LYS A 119 -0.09 -4.27 1.29
CA LYS A 119 -1.37 -3.64 0.93
C LYS A 119 -1.70 -3.79 -0.55
N LEU A 120 -0.69 -3.74 -1.43
CA LEU A 120 -0.85 -3.88 -2.87
C LEU A 120 -1.24 -5.31 -3.27
N LEU A 121 -0.56 -6.30 -2.68
CA LEU A 121 -0.68 -7.73 -3.00
C LEU A 121 -1.67 -8.45 -2.08
N GLN A 122 -2.46 -7.71 -1.32
CA GLN A 122 -3.55 -8.29 -0.54
C GLN A 122 -4.54 -8.95 -1.49
N THR A 123 -4.85 -10.23 -1.27
CA THR A 123 -5.62 -11.06 -2.22
C THR A 123 -7.13 -10.82 -2.14
N HIS A 124 -7.62 -10.43 -0.97
CA HIS A 124 -9.01 -10.10 -0.75
C HIS A 124 -9.17 -9.10 0.40
N PHE A 125 -10.29 -8.38 0.40
CA PHE A 125 -10.63 -7.35 1.38
C PHE A 125 -11.98 -7.62 2.00
N VAL A 126 -12.11 -7.40 3.31
CA VAL A 126 -13.39 -7.52 4.04
C VAL A 126 -14.12 -6.18 3.95
N VAL A 127 -15.30 -6.17 3.33
CA VAL A 127 -16.09 -4.96 3.07
C VAL A 127 -16.92 -4.61 4.31
N ILE A 128 -16.74 -3.39 4.82
CA ILE A 128 -17.52 -2.85 5.95
C ILE A 128 -18.65 -1.94 5.49
N GLN A 129 -18.41 -1.10 4.48
CA GLN A 129 -19.38 -0.16 3.93
C GLN A 129 -19.19 -0.01 2.42
N LYS A 130 -20.25 0.36 1.71
CA LYS A 130 -20.23 0.64 0.26
C LYS A 130 -20.82 2.01 0.00
N TYR A 131 -20.20 2.75 -0.91
CA TYR A 131 -20.67 4.05 -1.37
C TYR A 131 -20.76 4.08 -2.89
N ALA A 132 -21.53 5.01 -3.43
CA ALA A 132 -21.65 5.21 -4.87
C ALA A 132 -21.76 6.69 -5.25
N GLU A 133 -21.22 7.01 -6.42
CA GLU A 133 -21.37 8.28 -7.13
C GLU A 133 -21.35 7.99 -8.64
N GLY A 134 -22.47 8.17 -9.34
CA GLY A 134 -22.58 7.86 -10.77
C GLY A 134 -22.23 6.39 -11.05
N THR A 135 -21.23 6.14 -11.90
CA THR A 135 -20.73 4.78 -12.21
C THR A 135 -19.63 4.30 -11.27
N THR A 136 -19.16 5.15 -10.36
CA THR A 136 -18.10 4.82 -9.41
C THR A 136 -18.70 4.24 -8.13
N GLU A 137 -18.22 3.08 -7.75
CA GLU A 137 -18.47 2.47 -6.45
C GLU A 137 -17.22 2.58 -5.57
N VAL A 138 -17.42 2.77 -4.27
CA VAL A 138 -16.34 2.78 -3.30
C VAL A 138 -16.61 1.71 -2.24
N GLN A 139 -15.76 0.69 -2.17
CA GLN A 139 -15.80 -0.27 -1.07
C GLN A 139 -14.87 0.21 0.04
N GLN A 140 -15.43 0.48 1.22
CA GLN A 140 -14.65 0.67 2.43
C GLN A 140 -14.43 -0.69 3.07
N CYS A 141 -13.17 -1.02 3.31
CA CYS A 141 -12.72 -2.33 3.74
C CYS A 141 -11.88 -2.26 5.02
N SER A 142 -11.95 -3.32 5.82
CA SER A 142 -11.08 -3.52 6.97
C SER A 142 -9.86 -4.37 6.59
N VAL A 143 -8.67 -3.91 6.98
CA VAL A 143 -7.40 -4.61 6.78
C VAL A 143 -6.61 -4.57 8.09
N GLY A 144 -6.75 -5.62 8.91
CA GLY A 144 -6.22 -5.59 10.28
C GLY A 144 -6.88 -4.47 11.08
N SER A 145 -6.08 -3.51 11.56
CA SER A 145 -6.56 -2.30 12.23
C SER A 145 -6.71 -1.10 11.29
N ASP A 146 -6.31 -1.23 10.03
CA ASP A 146 -6.35 -0.16 9.04
C ASP A 146 -7.65 -0.20 8.22
N THR A 147 -8.01 0.94 7.65
CA THR A 147 -9.12 1.06 6.70
C THR A 147 -8.58 1.29 5.30
N VAL A 148 -9.19 0.62 4.31
CA VAL A 148 -8.85 0.79 2.89
C VAL A 148 -10.13 1.18 2.14
N TYR A 149 -10.04 2.17 1.25
CA TYR A 149 -11.12 2.49 0.31
C TYR A 149 -10.69 2.09 -1.10
N LEU A 150 -11.49 1.26 -1.77
CA LEU A 150 -11.27 0.82 -3.14
C LEU A 150 -12.28 1.52 -4.04
N PHE A 151 -11.82 2.23 -5.06
CA PHE A 151 -12.66 2.97 -6.00
C PHE A 151 -12.71 2.22 -7.32
N THR A 152 -13.89 1.73 -7.66
CA THR A 152 -14.10 0.87 -8.83
C THR A 152 -15.16 1.43 -9.76
N SER A 153 -14.97 1.31 -11.06
CA SER A 153 -16.03 1.48 -12.07
C SER A 153 -16.18 0.18 -12.84
N GLY A 154 -17.24 -0.57 -12.56
CA GLY A 154 -17.36 -1.97 -12.99
C GLY A 154 -16.27 -2.83 -12.34
N THR A 155 -15.46 -3.52 -13.15
CA THR A 155 -14.33 -4.35 -12.67
C THR A 155 -13.01 -3.60 -12.58
N ASN A 156 -12.95 -2.35 -13.04
CA ASN A 156 -11.72 -1.56 -13.06
C ASN A 156 -11.53 -0.87 -11.70
N LEU A 157 -10.44 -1.21 -11.01
CA LEU A 157 -9.95 -0.47 -9.85
C LEU A 157 -9.11 0.71 -10.35
N SER A 158 -9.49 1.93 -10.01
CA SER A 158 -8.75 3.14 -10.42
C SER A 158 -7.95 3.75 -9.28
N LYS A 159 -8.38 3.54 -8.04
CA LYS A 159 -7.77 4.16 -6.86
C LYS A 159 -7.97 3.30 -5.61
N GLN A 160 -6.93 3.23 -4.78
CA GLN A 160 -6.98 2.65 -3.45
C GLN A 160 -6.42 3.66 -2.44
N LEU A 161 -7.21 4.01 -1.42
CA LEU A 161 -6.78 4.88 -0.34
C LEU A 161 -6.54 4.03 0.90
N ASN A 162 -5.30 4.00 1.37
CA ASN A 162 -4.94 3.26 2.57
C ASN A 162 -4.81 4.21 3.75
N MET A 163 -5.65 4.03 4.74
CA MET A 163 -5.53 4.73 6.01
C MET A 163 -4.49 4.04 6.88
N LYS A 164 -3.87 4.81 7.76
CA LYS A 164 -3.16 4.30 8.93
C LYS A 164 -3.75 4.98 10.15
N ALA A 165 -4.37 4.19 11.02
CA ALA A 165 -5.31 4.71 12.02
C ALA A 165 -6.38 5.61 11.37
N LYS A 166 -6.31 6.93 11.58
CA LYS A 166 -7.31 7.90 11.08
C LYS A 166 -6.83 8.75 9.89
N SER A 167 -5.54 8.71 9.56
CA SER A 167 -4.96 9.55 8.50
C SER A 167 -4.76 8.78 7.21
N LEU A 168 -4.99 9.43 6.06
CA LEU A 168 -4.57 8.94 4.75
C LEU A 168 -3.05 8.75 4.74
N TYR A 169 -2.62 7.50 4.55
CA TYR A 169 -1.21 7.11 4.60
C TYR A 169 -0.63 6.97 3.20
N THR A 170 -1.28 6.19 2.34
CA THR A 170 -0.92 6.05 0.92
C THR A 170 -2.13 6.14 0.00
N THR A 171 -1.91 6.71 -1.18
CA THR A 171 -2.81 6.61 -2.33
C THR A 171 -2.15 5.71 -3.36
N PHE A 172 -2.83 4.64 -3.77
CA PHE A 172 -2.46 3.89 -4.96
C PHE A 172 -3.37 4.32 -6.11
N THR A 173 -2.78 4.69 -7.24
CA THR A 173 -3.49 5.04 -8.47
C THR A 173 -3.18 3.99 -9.51
N TYR A 174 -4.22 3.45 -10.13
CA TYR A 174 -4.13 2.39 -11.12
C TYR A 174 -4.52 2.96 -12.48
N THR A 175 -3.62 2.83 -13.44
CA THR A 175 -3.83 3.18 -14.84
C THR A 175 -3.44 1.99 -15.71
N PRO A 176 -3.80 1.98 -17.01
CA PRO A 176 -3.28 0.96 -17.93
C PRO A 176 -1.75 0.94 -18.00
N ASP A 177 -1.11 2.11 -17.82
CA ASP A 177 0.32 2.28 -18.05
C ASP A 177 1.17 2.07 -16.79
N ASN A 178 0.60 2.25 -15.60
CA ASN A 178 1.31 2.03 -14.33
C ASN A 178 0.38 1.94 -13.11
N ILE A 179 0.96 1.44 -12.03
CA ILE A 179 0.48 1.62 -10.66
C ILE A 179 1.42 2.60 -9.95
N THR A 180 0.88 3.69 -9.44
CA THR A 180 1.64 4.67 -8.64
C THR A 180 1.22 4.58 -7.17
N ILE A 181 2.20 4.49 -6.27
CA ILE A 181 2.03 4.50 -4.82
C ILE A 181 2.64 5.78 -4.27
N GLU A 182 1.79 6.65 -3.73
CA GLU A 182 2.19 7.93 -3.14
C GLU A 182 1.99 7.91 -1.63
N HIS A 183 3.03 8.30 -0.88
CA HIS A 183 2.95 8.48 0.57
C HIS A 183 2.61 9.92 0.93
N HIS A 184 1.70 10.09 1.89
CA HIS A 184 1.27 11.42 2.38
C HIS A 184 2.04 11.88 3.62
N THR A 185 2.78 10.98 4.26
CA THR A 185 3.54 11.25 5.50
C THR A 185 5.04 11.01 5.36
N LEU A 186 5.46 10.29 4.32
CA LEU A 186 6.86 9.96 4.05
C LEU A 186 7.25 10.49 2.67
N LYS A 187 8.51 10.89 2.50
CA LYS A 187 9.05 11.29 1.19
C LYS A 187 9.42 10.05 0.37
N ILE A 188 8.41 9.24 0.05
CA ILE A 188 8.55 7.98 -0.70
C ILE A 188 7.47 7.94 -1.78
N GLN A 189 7.87 7.58 -3.00
CA GLN A 189 6.98 7.29 -4.12
C GLN A 189 7.47 6.04 -4.84
N ILE A 190 6.54 5.17 -5.26
CA ILE A 190 6.83 3.99 -6.05
C ILE A 190 5.97 4.04 -7.32
N ILE A 191 6.58 3.82 -8.48
CA ILE A 191 5.89 3.71 -9.76
C ILE A 191 6.22 2.32 -10.31
N LEU A 192 5.19 1.58 -10.71
CA LEU A 192 5.28 0.23 -11.26
C LEU A 192 4.67 0.23 -12.66
N GLU A 193 5.51 0.17 -13.69
CA GLU A 193 5.09 0.11 -15.09
C GLU A 193 5.07 -1.36 -15.53
N PRO A 194 3.92 -1.94 -15.88
CA PRO A 194 3.83 -3.35 -16.24
C PRO A 194 4.64 -3.62 -17.50
N ILE A 195 5.41 -4.71 -17.47
CA ILE A 195 6.12 -5.18 -18.65
C ILE A 195 5.17 -6.09 -19.41
N HIS A 196 4.63 -5.56 -20.49
CA HIS A 196 3.85 -6.35 -21.44
C HIS A 196 4.83 -7.26 -22.20
N ASN A 197 4.69 -8.57 -22.04
CA ASN A 197 5.38 -9.52 -22.90
C ASN A 197 4.81 -9.36 -24.32
N TYR A 198 5.64 -8.91 -25.26
CA TYR A 198 5.33 -8.89 -26.68
C TYR A 198 5.30 -10.30 -27.27
#